data_AF-A0A7V8NNU5-F1
#
_entry.id   AF-A0A7V8NNU5-F1
#
_cell.length_a   1.000
_cell.length_b   1.000
_cell.length_c   1.000
_cell.angle_alpha   90.00
_cell.angle_beta   90.00
_cell.angle_gamma   90.00
#
_symmetry.space_group_name_H-M   'P 1'
#
loop_
_entity.id
_entity.type
_entity.pdbx_description
1 polymer ?
#
loop_
_entity_poly.entity_id
_entity_poly.type
_entity_poly.pdbx_seq_one_letter_code
_entity_poly.pdbx_strand_id
1 'polypeptide(L)'
;VRLDIENSFGSGPGRERNVVAEIKGSEGGEMVLLTAHFDSWDSAQGANDNGAGVATVLEAARVLKALQIRLKHTIRFVFFSGEEQLANGSRAYVEQHKAELDNIRAMINTDSGAQQPLGLQLNGRQDLEAATKELLKPLAPFGADGISLDADFDSDHESFMVAGVPAYELLVKRDDYDVRHHTIVDTFERIHPSLLGMHTAMLAVIGYQFANANERPGRRLSPAEVVELLKKTGLEPLYRLEYPDAKP
;
A
#
# COMPACT_ATOMS: atom_id res chain seq x y z
N VAL A 1 -9.51 -34.94 -19.37
CA VAL A 1 -9.27 -33.49 -19.63
C VAL A 1 -7.83 -33.37 -20.12
N ARG A 2 -7.60 -32.68 -21.25
CA ARG A 2 -6.25 -32.30 -21.70
C ARG A 2 -6.15 -30.78 -21.51
N LEU A 3 -5.06 -30.34 -20.86
CA LEU A 3 -4.70 -28.94 -20.69
C LEU A 3 -3.46 -28.69 -21.54
N ASP A 4 -3.43 -27.58 -22.28
CA ASP A 4 -2.27 -27.15 -23.05
C ASP A 4 -1.85 -25.78 -22.52
N ILE A 5 -0.63 -25.68 -21.98
CA ILE A 5 -0.08 -24.44 -21.41
C ILE A 5 1.27 -24.22 -22.07
N GLU A 6 1.35 -23.17 -22.88
CA GLU A 6 2.58 -22.73 -23.53
C GLU A 6 3.01 -21.40 -22.92
N ASN A 7 4.06 -21.43 -22.09
CA ASN A 7 4.70 -20.23 -21.54
C ASN A 7 6.14 -20.15 -22.04
N SER A 8 6.69 -18.95 -22.11
CA SER A 8 8.10 -18.72 -22.44
C SER A 8 8.70 -17.68 -21.51
N PHE A 9 9.99 -17.82 -21.22
CA PHE A 9 10.77 -16.79 -20.55
C PHE A 9 11.49 -15.94 -21.60
N GLY A 10 11.62 -14.65 -21.35
CA GLY A 10 12.50 -13.79 -22.13
C GLY A 10 13.97 -14.22 -22.02
N SER A 11 14.83 -13.64 -22.86
CA SER A 11 16.28 -13.94 -22.90
C SER A 11 17.08 -13.54 -21.64
N GLY A 12 16.42 -12.97 -20.64
CA GLY A 12 17.02 -12.46 -19.42
C GLY A 12 16.02 -11.65 -18.60
N PRO A 13 16.46 -11.11 -17.44
CA PRO A 13 15.60 -10.29 -16.60
C PRO A 13 15.18 -9.00 -17.33
N GLY A 14 13.91 -8.62 -17.17
CA GLY A 14 13.40 -7.31 -17.55
C GLY A 14 13.97 -6.21 -16.63
N ARG A 15 13.95 -4.96 -17.09
CA ARG A 15 14.33 -3.81 -16.27
C ARG A 15 13.09 -3.01 -15.89
N GLU A 16 12.69 -3.12 -14.63
CA GLU A 16 11.62 -2.33 -14.03
C GLU A 16 12.12 -1.07 -13.34
N ARG A 17 11.21 -0.13 -13.06
CA ARG A 17 11.50 1.11 -12.34
C ARG A 17 10.33 1.53 -11.47
N ASN A 18 10.60 1.71 -10.17
CA ASN A 18 9.68 2.45 -9.30
C ASN A 18 9.72 3.94 -9.63
N VAL A 19 8.58 4.60 -9.56
CA VAL A 19 8.47 6.07 -9.67
C VAL A 19 8.28 6.64 -8.27
N VAL A 20 9.12 7.60 -7.89
CA VAL A 20 9.11 8.20 -6.56
C VAL A 20 9.01 9.71 -6.66
N ALA A 21 8.11 10.31 -5.89
CA ALA A 21 7.96 11.75 -5.74
C ALA A 21 7.79 12.12 -4.26
N GLU A 22 8.07 13.37 -3.90
CA GLU A 22 7.98 13.82 -2.50
C GLU A 22 7.42 15.23 -2.38
N ILE A 23 6.61 15.44 -1.33
CA ILE A 23 6.35 16.76 -0.76
C ILE A 23 7.10 16.82 0.57
N LYS A 24 8.17 17.62 0.61
CA LYS A 24 9.03 17.76 1.79
C LYS A 24 8.29 18.42 2.96
N GLY A 25 8.45 17.83 4.15
CA GLY A 25 8.04 18.43 5.41
C GLY A 25 9.03 19.48 5.91
N SER A 26 8.62 20.26 6.91
CA SER A 26 9.48 21.25 7.58
C SER A 26 10.41 20.63 8.64
N GLU A 27 10.03 19.48 9.18
CA GLU A 27 10.81 18.69 10.12
C GLU A 27 11.51 17.58 9.31
N GLY A 28 12.86 17.57 9.36
CA GLY A 28 13.66 16.61 8.59
C GLY A 28 13.64 15.22 9.20
N GLY A 29 14.01 14.22 8.38
CA GLY A 29 14.29 12.85 8.83
C GLY A 29 13.18 11.87 8.53
N GLU A 30 11.96 12.14 8.97
CA GLU A 30 10.85 11.18 8.90
C GLU A 30 9.91 11.37 7.71
N MET A 31 9.21 10.29 7.33
CA MET A 31 8.31 10.27 6.18
C MET A 31 7.09 9.35 6.35
N VAL A 32 6.03 9.67 5.61
CA VAL A 32 4.87 8.81 5.36
C VAL A 32 4.88 8.42 3.90
N LEU A 33 4.70 7.14 3.60
CA LEU A 33 4.61 6.63 2.24
C LEU A 33 3.14 6.46 1.85
N LEU A 34 2.77 6.98 0.68
CA LEU A 34 1.49 6.71 0.02
C LEU A 34 1.79 5.97 -1.28
N THR A 35 1.27 4.77 -1.44
CA THR A 35 1.75 3.85 -2.48
C THR A 35 0.64 3.17 -3.26
N ALA A 36 0.99 2.74 -4.47
CA ALA A 36 0.24 1.86 -5.36
C ALA A 36 1.28 1.18 -6.29
N HIS A 37 0.92 0.10 -6.98
CA HIS A 37 1.75 -0.41 -8.07
C HIS A 37 1.28 0.12 -9.43
N PHE A 38 2.22 0.17 -10.37
CA PHE A 38 2.08 0.83 -11.67
C PHE A 38 1.94 -0.17 -12.82
N ASP A 39 2.39 -1.41 -12.62
CA ASP A 39 2.13 -2.52 -13.53
C ASP A 39 0.73 -3.11 -13.33
N SER A 40 0.32 -3.98 -14.26
CA SER A 40 -0.92 -4.76 -14.18
C SER A 40 -0.75 -6.01 -15.04
N TRP A 41 -1.69 -6.95 -14.96
CA TRP A 41 -1.76 -8.06 -15.93
C TRP A 41 -2.01 -7.59 -17.37
N ASP A 42 -1.43 -8.33 -18.30
CA ASP A 42 -1.38 -8.07 -19.75
C ASP A 42 -2.71 -8.29 -20.48
N SER A 43 -3.58 -9.13 -19.92
CA SER A 43 -4.88 -9.48 -20.52
C SER A 43 -6.00 -8.47 -20.24
N ALA A 44 -5.78 -7.52 -19.32
CA ALA A 44 -6.76 -6.54 -18.88
C ALA A 44 -6.29 -5.10 -19.14
N GLN A 45 -7.11 -4.11 -18.78
CA GLN A 45 -6.69 -2.70 -18.78
C GLN A 45 -6.06 -2.27 -17.45
N GLY A 46 -6.12 -3.13 -16.42
CA GLY A 46 -5.59 -2.84 -15.08
C GLY A 46 -6.22 -1.62 -14.43
N ALA A 47 -7.55 -1.48 -14.56
CA ALA A 47 -8.24 -0.28 -14.12
C ALA A 47 -8.47 -0.24 -12.60
N ASN A 48 -8.96 -1.31 -12.00
CA ASN A 48 -9.03 -1.45 -10.54
C ASN A 48 -7.69 -1.87 -9.95
N ASP A 49 -6.93 -2.66 -10.72
CA ASP A 49 -5.68 -3.30 -10.33
C ASP A 49 -4.59 -2.96 -11.37
N ASN A 50 -3.89 -1.84 -11.24
CA ASN A 50 -4.05 -0.85 -10.16
C ASN A 50 -4.03 0.61 -10.65
N GLY A 51 -4.61 0.85 -11.83
CA GLY A 51 -4.79 2.18 -12.40
C GLY A 51 -5.55 3.14 -11.47
N ALA A 52 -6.53 2.63 -10.70
CA ALA A 52 -7.28 3.41 -9.73
C ALA A 52 -6.43 3.83 -8.52
N GLY A 53 -5.59 2.94 -7.97
CA GLY A 53 -4.66 3.29 -6.90
C GLY A 53 -3.62 4.29 -7.38
N VAL A 54 -3.05 4.10 -8.57
CA VAL A 54 -2.14 5.06 -9.19
C VAL A 54 -2.79 6.44 -9.33
N ALA A 55 -4.00 6.50 -9.87
CA ALA A 55 -4.73 7.76 -10.05
C ALA A 55 -5.02 8.43 -8.70
N THR A 56 -5.37 7.64 -7.67
CA THR A 56 -5.64 8.12 -6.30
C THR A 56 -4.40 8.72 -5.65
N VAL A 57 -3.26 8.02 -5.68
CA VAL A 57 -1.98 8.49 -5.11
C VAL A 57 -1.50 9.74 -5.83
N LEU A 58 -1.57 9.76 -7.16
CA LEU A 58 -1.18 10.92 -7.97
C LEU A 58 -2.08 12.14 -7.70
N GLU A 59 -3.38 11.93 -7.60
CA GLU A 59 -4.32 13.02 -7.35
C GLU A 59 -4.21 13.54 -5.91
N ALA A 60 -3.99 12.66 -4.92
CA ALA A 60 -3.68 13.07 -3.55
C ALA A 60 -2.42 13.96 -3.49
N ALA A 61 -1.35 13.59 -4.22
CA ALA A 61 -0.18 14.45 -4.37
C ALA A 61 -0.52 15.82 -4.95
N ARG A 62 -1.31 15.85 -6.03
CA ARG A 62 -1.74 17.10 -6.69
C ARG A 62 -2.55 17.98 -5.74
N VAL A 63 -3.53 17.41 -5.02
CA VAL A 63 -4.38 18.12 -4.06
C VAL A 63 -3.56 18.70 -2.91
N LEU A 64 -2.72 17.89 -2.26
CA LEU A 64 -1.86 18.33 -1.16
C LEU A 64 -0.92 19.47 -1.59
N LYS A 65 -0.36 19.35 -2.80
CA LYS A 65 0.51 20.40 -3.38
C LYS A 65 -0.26 21.67 -3.69
N ALA A 66 -1.44 21.57 -4.29
CA ALA A 66 -2.27 22.71 -4.68
C ALA A 66 -2.79 23.49 -3.46
N LEU A 67 -3.11 22.79 -2.37
CA LEU A 67 -3.54 23.40 -1.11
C LEU A 67 -2.40 24.07 -0.34
N GLN A 68 -1.14 23.93 -0.79
CA GLN A 68 0.04 24.50 -0.14
C GLN A 68 0.15 24.15 1.36
N ILE A 69 -0.26 22.94 1.71
CA ILE A 69 -0.29 22.48 3.08
C ILE A 69 1.12 22.38 3.63
N ARG A 70 1.33 22.91 4.84
CA ARG A 70 2.58 22.75 5.58
C ARG A 70 2.58 21.39 6.27
N LEU A 71 3.47 20.52 5.82
CA LEU A 71 3.68 19.21 6.41
C LEU A 71 4.80 19.28 7.45
N LYS A 72 4.64 18.58 8.58
CA LYS A 72 5.76 18.40 9.51
C LYS A 72 6.76 17.41 8.93
N HIS A 73 6.32 16.21 8.61
CA HIS A 73 7.15 15.17 8.00
C HIS A 73 6.93 15.07 6.49
N THR A 74 7.86 14.45 5.78
CA THR A 74 7.76 14.30 4.31
C THR A 74 6.63 13.33 3.96
N ILE A 75 5.88 13.61 2.90
CA ILE A 75 5.06 12.57 2.25
C ILE A 75 5.80 12.14 0.99
N ARG A 76 6.11 10.84 0.89
CA ARG A 76 6.72 10.21 -0.27
C ARG A 76 5.66 9.39 -0.99
N PHE A 77 5.46 9.68 -2.26
CA PHE A 77 4.55 8.96 -3.15
C PHE A 77 5.39 7.95 -3.92
N VAL A 78 5.04 6.68 -3.84
CA VAL A 78 5.79 5.61 -4.50
C VAL A 78 4.85 4.79 -5.37
N PHE A 79 5.18 4.70 -6.65
CA PHE A 79 4.52 3.82 -7.60
C PHE A 79 5.46 2.66 -7.88
N PHE A 80 5.17 1.49 -7.30
CA PHE A 80 5.97 0.29 -7.46
C PHE A 80 5.74 -0.32 -8.84
N SER A 81 6.66 -1.16 -9.28
CA SER A 81 6.56 -1.87 -10.55
C SER A 81 6.99 -3.31 -10.35
N GLY A 82 6.32 -4.24 -11.02
CA GLY A 82 6.50 -5.67 -10.86
C GLY A 82 5.88 -6.22 -9.58
N GLU A 83 4.80 -5.58 -9.10
CA GLU A 83 4.00 -6.05 -7.98
C GLU A 83 3.36 -7.39 -8.34
N GLU A 84 2.77 -7.47 -9.54
CA GLU A 84 2.04 -8.63 -10.07
C GLU A 84 2.97 -9.85 -10.30
N GLN A 85 4.29 -9.64 -10.17
CA GLN A 85 5.32 -10.68 -10.20
C GLN A 85 5.95 -10.90 -8.82
N LEU A 86 5.15 -10.78 -7.75
CA LEU A 86 5.52 -10.95 -6.34
C LEU A 86 6.28 -9.75 -5.76
N ALA A 87 5.67 -8.57 -5.79
CA ALA A 87 6.14 -7.38 -5.07
C ALA A 87 7.59 -6.97 -5.40
N ASN A 88 8.09 -7.24 -6.61
CA ASN A 88 9.51 -7.06 -6.95
C ASN A 88 9.97 -5.61 -6.73
N GLY A 89 9.12 -4.65 -7.09
CA GLY A 89 9.38 -3.23 -6.94
C GLY A 89 9.54 -2.81 -5.49
N SER A 90 8.59 -3.16 -4.62
CA SER A 90 8.65 -2.81 -3.20
C SER A 90 9.75 -3.57 -2.46
N ARG A 91 10.03 -4.83 -2.80
CA ARG A 91 11.17 -5.59 -2.26
C ARG A 91 12.50 -4.91 -2.57
N ALA A 92 12.69 -4.55 -3.85
CA ALA A 92 13.88 -3.82 -4.27
C ALA A 92 13.99 -2.45 -3.59
N TYR A 93 12.85 -1.76 -3.40
CA TYR A 93 12.81 -0.49 -2.67
C TYR A 93 13.23 -0.66 -1.21
N VAL A 94 12.66 -1.62 -0.48
CA VAL A 94 13.01 -1.89 0.92
C VAL A 94 14.50 -2.23 1.07
N GLU A 95 15.04 -3.04 0.16
CA GLU A 95 16.47 -3.38 0.14
C GLU A 95 17.36 -2.14 -0.06
N GLN A 96 17.02 -1.30 -1.04
CA GLN A 96 17.80 -0.10 -1.38
C GLN A 96 17.69 0.98 -0.30
N HIS A 97 16.57 1.03 0.42
CA HIS A 97 16.26 2.05 1.44
C HIS A 97 16.37 1.53 2.88
N LYS A 98 17.14 0.46 3.13
CA LYS A 98 17.35 -0.12 4.48
C LYS A 98 17.68 0.90 5.57
N ALA A 99 18.52 1.89 5.24
CA ALA A 99 18.93 2.94 6.18
C ALA A 99 17.83 3.96 6.51
N GLU A 100 16.77 4.03 5.70
CA GLU A 100 15.63 4.93 5.88
C GLU A 100 14.44 4.27 6.57
N LEU A 101 14.43 2.94 6.75
CA LEU A 101 13.26 2.22 7.26
C LEU A 101 12.81 2.68 8.65
N ASP A 102 13.75 3.04 9.53
CA ASP A 102 13.43 3.58 10.86
C ASP A 102 12.80 4.98 10.78
N ASN A 103 12.92 5.68 9.65
CA ASN A 103 12.34 6.98 9.42
C ASN A 103 10.93 6.92 8.78
N ILE A 104 10.48 5.73 8.36
CA ILE A 104 9.13 5.55 7.79
C ILE A 104 8.12 5.42 8.92
N ARG A 105 7.30 6.46 9.12
CA ARG A 105 6.26 6.53 10.16
C ARG A 105 5.09 5.61 9.85
N ALA A 106 4.71 5.54 8.58
CA ALA A 106 3.69 4.66 8.05
C ALA A 106 3.89 4.51 6.53
N MET A 107 3.50 3.35 6.00
CA MET A 107 3.30 3.09 4.57
C MET A 107 1.83 2.75 4.38
N ILE A 108 1.14 3.44 3.47
CA ILE A 108 -0.27 3.22 3.17
C ILE A 108 -0.38 2.79 1.71
N ASN A 109 -0.72 1.53 1.49
CA ASN A 109 -0.90 0.92 0.18
C ASN A 109 -2.33 1.08 -0.32
N THR A 110 -2.49 1.40 -1.60
CA THR A 110 -3.78 1.51 -2.27
C THR A 110 -3.83 0.48 -3.39
N ASP A 111 -4.40 -0.69 -3.09
CA ASP A 111 -4.40 -1.83 -4.01
C ASP A 111 -5.54 -2.83 -3.74
N SER A 112 -6.72 -2.31 -3.46
CA SER A 112 -7.89 -3.15 -3.12
C SER A 112 -9.12 -2.76 -3.95
N GLY A 113 -8.87 -2.20 -5.14
CA GLY A 113 -9.87 -1.68 -6.05
C GLY A 113 -10.42 -0.29 -5.69
N ALA A 114 -11.39 0.16 -6.48
CA ALA A 114 -11.87 1.55 -6.47
C ALA A 114 -13.27 1.74 -5.85
N GLN A 115 -13.77 0.76 -5.09
CA GLN A 115 -15.11 0.83 -4.51
C GLN A 115 -15.16 1.62 -3.22
N GLN A 116 -16.29 1.62 -2.49
CA GLN A 116 -16.42 2.43 -1.28
C GLN A 116 -15.24 2.21 -0.33
N PRO A 117 -14.41 3.24 -0.06
CA PRO A 117 -13.36 3.13 0.93
C PRO A 117 -13.98 3.21 2.34
N LEU A 118 -13.44 2.41 3.25
CA LEU A 118 -14.02 2.13 4.57
C LEU A 118 -13.05 2.49 5.70
N GLY A 119 -11.74 2.59 5.45
CA GLY A 119 -10.75 2.88 6.49
C GLY A 119 -9.37 2.29 6.22
N LEU A 120 -8.70 1.77 7.25
CA LEU A 120 -7.38 1.15 7.13
C LEU A 120 -7.33 -0.26 7.71
N GLN A 121 -6.64 -1.16 7.01
CA GLN A 121 -6.22 -2.46 7.50
C GLN A 121 -4.83 -2.36 8.15
N LEU A 122 -4.64 -2.99 9.32
CA LEU A 122 -3.44 -2.87 10.14
C LEU A 122 -2.52 -4.10 10.08
N ASN A 123 -2.86 -5.11 9.30
CA ASN A 123 -2.04 -6.30 9.13
C ASN A 123 -1.66 -6.97 10.47
N GLY A 124 -2.65 -7.16 11.34
CA GLY A 124 -2.49 -7.78 12.66
C GLY A 124 -1.79 -6.93 13.74
N ARG A 125 -1.33 -5.71 13.40
CA ARG A 125 -0.64 -4.78 14.31
C ARG A 125 -1.60 -4.04 15.25
N GLN A 126 -2.06 -4.76 16.26
CA GLN A 126 -2.91 -4.25 17.34
C GLN A 126 -2.37 -2.99 18.03
N ASP A 127 -1.04 -2.83 18.09
CA ASP A 127 -0.38 -1.68 18.70
C ASP A 127 -0.62 -0.36 17.93
N LEU A 128 -0.99 -0.43 16.66
CA LEU A 128 -1.28 0.74 15.82
C LEU A 128 -2.72 1.25 15.97
N GLU A 129 -3.63 0.45 16.54
CA GLU A 129 -5.08 0.71 16.49
C GLU A 129 -5.46 2.03 17.15
N ALA A 130 -5.00 2.28 18.38
CA ALA A 130 -5.40 3.47 19.13
C ALA A 130 -4.98 4.77 18.42
N ALA A 131 -3.73 4.84 17.95
CA ALA A 131 -3.24 5.99 17.20
C ALA A 131 -3.98 6.14 15.86
N THR A 132 -4.23 5.03 15.17
CA THR A 132 -4.94 5.06 13.88
C THR A 132 -6.38 5.54 14.04
N LYS A 133 -7.10 5.12 15.09
CA LYS A 133 -8.46 5.63 15.38
C LYS A 133 -8.47 7.15 15.51
N GLU A 134 -7.51 7.72 16.23
CA GLU A 134 -7.40 9.16 16.39
C GLU A 134 -7.10 9.87 15.06
N LEU A 135 -6.21 9.31 14.25
CA LEU A 135 -5.83 9.87 12.94
C LEU A 135 -6.97 9.81 11.91
N LEU A 136 -7.84 8.81 11.99
CA LEU A 136 -8.97 8.63 11.06
C LEU A 136 -10.25 9.38 11.48
N LYS A 137 -10.33 9.95 12.69
CA LYS A 137 -11.53 10.71 13.15
C LYS A 137 -12.14 11.70 12.13
N PRO A 138 -11.36 12.49 11.38
CA PRO A 138 -11.93 13.41 10.39
C PRO A 138 -12.68 12.73 9.24
N LEU A 139 -12.47 11.44 9.04
CA LEU A 139 -13.10 10.63 7.99
C LEU A 139 -14.40 9.96 8.43
N ALA A 140 -14.73 9.99 9.73
CA ALA A 140 -15.95 9.43 10.28
C ALA A 140 -17.25 9.94 9.61
N PRO A 141 -17.39 11.24 9.26
CA PRO A 141 -18.57 11.72 8.54
C PRO A 141 -18.78 11.09 7.15
N PHE A 142 -17.73 10.48 6.58
CA PHE A 142 -17.77 9.79 5.30
C PHE A 142 -17.87 8.26 5.45
N GLY A 143 -17.94 7.75 6.68
CA GLY A 143 -17.93 6.32 6.96
C GLY A 143 -16.62 5.62 6.58
N ALA A 144 -15.50 6.37 6.58
CA ALA A 144 -14.19 5.92 6.14
C ALA A 144 -13.15 5.90 7.28
N ASP A 145 -13.59 5.76 8.52
CA ASP A 145 -12.77 5.68 9.74
C ASP A 145 -12.70 4.26 10.33
N GLY A 146 -13.10 3.25 9.55
CA GLY A 146 -13.02 1.85 9.92
C GLY A 146 -11.58 1.38 10.13
N ILE A 147 -11.43 0.36 10.98
CA ILE A 147 -10.16 -0.30 11.20
C ILE A 147 -10.38 -1.80 11.14
N SER A 148 -9.54 -2.49 10.36
CA SER A 148 -9.42 -3.94 10.40
C SER A 148 -8.07 -4.36 10.97
N LEU A 149 -8.08 -5.46 11.74
CA LEU A 149 -6.88 -6.15 12.20
C LEU A 149 -6.57 -7.39 11.36
N ASP A 150 -7.36 -7.62 10.31
CA ASP A 150 -7.05 -8.64 9.32
C ASP A 150 -5.67 -8.39 8.71
N ALA A 151 -5.11 -9.43 8.13
CA ALA A 151 -3.80 -9.41 7.52
C ALA A 151 -3.78 -10.34 6.33
N ASP A 152 -3.12 -9.89 5.28
CA ASP A 152 -2.83 -10.61 4.05
C ASP A 152 -1.35 -10.40 3.67
N PHE A 153 -0.96 -11.04 2.57
CA PHE A 153 0.41 -11.15 2.10
C PHE A 153 0.35 -11.36 0.58
N ASP A 154 -0.14 -10.33 -0.11
CA ASP A 154 -0.51 -10.40 -1.53
C ASP A 154 -0.28 -9.08 -2.29
N SER A 155 0.39 -8.08 -1.69
CA SER A 155 0.71 -6.81 -2.35
C SER A 155 1.93 -6.12 -1.71
N ASP A 156 2.32 -4.94 -2.22
CA ASP A 156 3.54 -4.21 -1.86
C ASP A 156 3.71 -3.90 -0.36
N HIS A 157 2.63 -3.87 0.42
CA HIS A 157 2.70 -3.68 1.88
C HIS A 157 3.46 -4.82 2.57
N GLU A 158 3.46 -6.02 1.99
CA GLU A 158 4.13 -7.19 2.55
C GLU A 158 5.63 -6.93 2.77
N SER A 159 6.28 -6.23 1.83
CA SER A 159 7.71 -5.93 1.86
C SER A 159 8.05 -5.06 3.06
N PHE A 160 7.15 -4.14 3.40
CA PHE A 160 7.26 -3.26 4.55
C PHE A 160 6.89 -3.96 5.86
N MET A 161 5.90 -4.85 5.83
CA MET A 161 5.53 -5.71 6.96
C MET A 161 6.71 -6.63 7.36
N VAL A 162 7.35 -7.29 6.38
CA VAL A 162 8.55 -8.11 6.58
C VAL A 162 9.71 -7.27 7.13
N ALA A 163 9.83 -6.02 6.67
CA ALA A 163 10.81 -5.08 7.20
C ALA A 163 10.44 -4.53 8.60
N GLY A 164 9.26 -4.84 9.12
CA GLY A 164 8.73 -4.41 10.42
C GLY A 164 8.15 -2.99 10.44
N VAL A 165 8.09 -2.30 9.31
CA VAL A 165 7.54 -0.93 9.21
C VAL A 165 6.02 -0.97 9.48
N PRO A 166 5.43 0.06 10.12
CA PRO A 166 3.97 0.19 10.16
C PRO A 166 3.38 0.29 8.74
N ALA A 167 2.90 -0.84 8.23
CA ALA A 167 2.34 -0.97 6.89
C ALA A 167 0.83 -1.15 6.99
N TYR A 168 0.12 -0.37 6.18
CA TYR A 168 -1.32 -0.29 6.14
C TYR A 168 -1.78 -0.51 4.72
N GLU A 169 -3.00 -1.01 4.57
CA GLU A 169 -3.70 -0.98 3.31
C GLU A 169 -4.98 -0.17 3.43
N LEU A 170 -5.40 0.40 2.32
CA LEU A 170 -6.68 1.04 2.23
C LEU A 170 -7.78 -0.02 2.33
N LEU A 171 -8.59 0.04 3.39
CA LEU A 171 -9.73 -0.86 3.53
C LEU A 171 -10.82 -0.42 2.57
N VAL A 172 -11.17 -1.27 1.61
CA VAL A 172 -12.15 -1.00 0.55
C VAL A 172 -13.20 -2.10 0.53
N LYS A 173 -14.43 -1.77 0.13
CA LYS A 173 -15.46 -2.77 -0.09
C LYS A 173 -15.10 -3.68 -1.29
N ARG A 174 -14.86 -4.97 -1.03
CA ARG A 174 -14.27 -5.90 -2.02
C ARG A 174 -15.22 -6.63 -2.97
N ASP A 175 -16.55 -6.59 -2.77
CA ASP A 175 -17.53 -7.35 -3.57
C ASP A 175 -17.33 -7.23 -5.10
N ASP A 176 -16.90 -6.06 -5.57
CA ASP A 176 -16.65 -5.81 -7.00
C ASP A 176 -15.25 -6.28 -7.44
N TYR A 177 -14.27 -6.10 -6.57
CA TYR A 177 -12.86 -6.43 -6.81
C TYR A 177 -12.69 -7.94 -6.95
N ASP A 178 -13.22 -8.71 -6.01
CA ASP A 178 -13.01 -10.16 -5.91
C ASP A 178 -13.56 -10.96 -7.10
N VAL A 179 -14.44 -10.36 -7.92
CA VAL A 179 -15.01 -11.00 -9.13
C VAL A 179 -14.41 -10.50 -10.44
N ARG A 180 -13.50 -9.51 -10.41
CA ARG A 180 -12.91 -8.88 -11.61
C ARG A 180 -11.39 -8.86 -11.61
N HIS A 181 -10.78 -8.84 -10.43
CA HIS A 181 -9.35 -8.89 -10.22
C HIS A 181 -8.70 -9.97 -11.10
N HIS A 182 -7.63 -9.60 -11.81
CA HIS A 182 -6.89 -10.46 -12.74
C HIS A 182 -7.73 -11.05 -13.88
N THR A 183 -8.77 -10.34 -14.33
CA THR A 183 -9.59 -10.76 -15.48
C THR A 183 -9.71 -9.68 -16.54
N ILE A 184 -10.02 -10.09 -17.77
CA ILE A 184 -10.23 -9.21 -18.93
C ILE A 184 -11.34 -8.16 -18.76
N VAL A 185 -12.17 -8.29 -17.71
CA VAL A 185 -13.25 -7.34 -17.42
C VAL A 185 -12.82 -6.21 -16.48
N ASP A 186 -11.56 -6.24 -15.99
CA ASP A 186 -10.98 -5.08 -15.32
C ASP A 186 -10.66 -3.98 -16.35
N THR A 187 -11.59 -3.03 -16.43
CA THR A 187 -11.73 -2.06 -17.51
C THR A 187 -12.07 -0.68 -16.94
N PHE A 188 -11.61 0.38 -17.62
CA PHE A 188 -11.75 1.76 -17.16
C PHE A 188 -13.21 2.15 -16.89
N GLU A 189 -14.15 1.66 -17.70
CA GLU A 189 -15.59 1.97 -17.58
C GLU A 189 -16.22 1.47 -16.26
N ARG A 190 -15.52 0.62 -15.50
CA ARG A 190 -15.98 0.13 -14.20
C ARG A 190 -15.61 1.04 -13.04
N ILE A 191 -14.74 2.03 -13.26
CA ILE A 191 -14.33 2.96 -12.23
C ILE A 191 -15.41 4.03 -12.06
N HIS A 192 -16.03 4.06 -10.87
CA HIS A 192 -17.01 5.09 -10.55
C HIS A 192 -16.31 6.39 -10.14
N PRO A 193 -16.41 7.49 -10.90
CA PRO A 193 -15.61 8.69 -10.65
C PRO A 193 -15.80 9.29 -9.25
N SER A 194 -17.03 9.26 -8.72
CA SER A 194 -17.29 9.75 -7.37
C SER A 194 -16.63 8.93 -6.27
N LEU A 195 -16.48 7.61 -6.45
CA LEU A 195 -15.79 6.75 -5.47
C LEU A 195 -14.29 7.00 -5.54
N LEU A 196 -13.72 7.12 -6.75
CA LEU A 196 -12.32 7.51 -6.92
C LEU A 196 -12.02 8.89 -6.29
N GLY A 197 -12.98 9.81 -6.37
CA GLY A 197 -12.91 11.09 -5.66
C GLY A 197 -12.91 10.95 -4.13
N MET A 198 -13.68 10.00 -3.57
CA MET A 198 -13.64 9.70 -2.14
C MET A 198 -12.31 9.08 -1.72
N HIS A 199 -11.77 8.14 -2.51
CA HIS A 199 -10.43 7.58 -2.33
C HIS A 199 -9.36 8.67 -2.26
N THR A 200 -9.39 9.59 -3.23
CA THR A 200 -8.48 10.74 -3.28
C THR A 200 -8.57 11.59 -2.01
N ALA A 201 -9.80 11.96 -1.61
CA ALA A 201 -10.02 12.79 -0.43
C ALA A 201 -9.51 12.10 0.84
N MET A 202 -9.82 10.80 0.97
CA MET A 202 -9.38 9.98 2.09
C MET A 202 -7.85 9.88 2.14
N LEU A 203 -7.19 9.51 1.05
CA LEU A 203 -5.75 9.34 1.02
C LEU A 203 -5.01 10.66 1.28
N ALA A 204 -5.53 11.78 0.76
CA ALA A 204 -4.99 13.11 1.08
C ALA A 204 -5.12 13.46 2.57
N VAL A 205 -6.28 13.18 3.19
CA VAL A 205 -6.49 13.39 4.62
C VAL A 205 -5.59 12.49 5.46
N ILE A 206 -5.47 11.19 5.12
CA ILE A 206 -4.58 10.24 5.79
C ILE A 206 -3.13 10.70 5.71
N GLY A 207 -2.65 11.00 4.49
CA GLY A 207 -1.30 11.52 4.29
C GLY A 207 -1.03 12.75 5.15
N TYR A 208 -1.95 13.71 5.17
CA TYR A 208 -1.83 14.89 6.01
C TYR A 208 -1.81 14.57 7.51
N GLN A 209 -2.75 13.75 7.99
CA GLN A 209 -2.87 13.42 9.41
C GLN A 209 -1.62 12.68 9.91
N PHE A 210 -1.17 11.66 9.19
CA PHE A 210 0.01 10.89 9.58
C PHE A 210 1.30 11.72 9.50
N ALA A 211 1.42 12.59 8.50
CA ALA A 211 2.60 13.44 8.34
C ALA A 211 2.66 14.59 9.35
N ASN A 212 1.53 14.99 9.95
CA ASN A 212 1.47 16.08 10.93
C ASN A 212 1.20 15.59 12.37
N ALA A 213 1.00 14.30 12.57
CA ALA A 213 0.86 13.68 13.88
C ALA A 213 2.09 13.97 14.75
N ASN A 214 1.87 14.39 16.01
CA ASN A 214 2.97 14.64 16.94
C ASN A 214 3.75 13.36 17.26
N GLU A 215 3.05 12.24 17.35
CA GLU A 215 3.62 10.93 17.68
C GLU A 215 3.44 9.96 16.51
N ARG A 216 4.39 9.02 16.38
CA ARG A 216 4.30 7.96 15.37
C ARG A 216 3.15 7.04 15.74
N PRO A 217 2.41 6.47 14.77
CA PRO A 217 1.33 5.54 15.07
C PRO A 217 1.84 4.26 15.74
N GLY A 218 3.09 3.89 15.46
CA GLY A 218 3.83 2.87 16.17
C GLY A 218 5.30 2.86 15.74
N ARG A 219 6.05 1.93 16.33
CA ARG A 219 7.46 1.72 15.99
C ARG A 219 7.62 0.65 14.90
N ARG A 220 8.82 0.60 14.35
CA ARG A 220 9.28 -0.55 13.57
C ARG A 220 9.46 -1.77 14.48
N LEU A 221 9.02 -2.93 14.02
CA LEU A 221 9.25 -4.21 14.67
C LEU A 221 10.67 -4.73 14.38
N SER A 222 11.24 -5.44 15.35
CA SER A 222 12.43 -6.24 15.13
C SER A 222 12.11 -7.51 14.30
N PRO A 223 13.10 -8.14 13.66
CA PRO A 223 12.88 -9.38 12.89
C PRO A 223 12.14 -10.47 13.68
N ALA A 224 12.52 -10.69 14.95
CA ALA A 224 11.86 -11.65 15.82
C ALA A 224 10.38 -11.32 16.06
N GLU A 225 10.04 -10.04 16.20
CA GLU A 225 8.65 -9.60 16.37
C GLU A 225 7.83 -9.71 15.09
N VAL A 226 8.46 -9.50 13.93
CA VAL A 226 7.83 -9.76 12.62
C VAL A 226 7.48 -11.24 12.49
N VAL A 227 8.38 -12.15 12.86
CA VAL A 227 8.09 -13.60 12.83
C VAL A 227 6.91 -13.95 13.74
N GLU A 228 6.84 -13.39 14.95
CA GLU A 228 5.71 -13.63 15.84
C GLU A 228 4.39 -13.03 15.30
N LEU A 229 4.45 -11.87 14.64
CA LEU A 229 3.31 -11.28 13.93
C LEU A 229 2.80 -12.21 12.81
N LEU A 230 3.71 -12.72 11.97
CA LEU A 230 3.40 -13.62 10.86
C LEU A 230 2.81 -14.96 11.36
N LYS A 231 3.30 -15.49 12.48
CA LYS A 231 2.69 -16.67 13.11
C LYS A 231 1.29 -16.38 13.63
N LYS A 232 1.11 -15.26 14.32
CA LYS A 232 -0.19 -14.86 14.90
C LYS A 232 -1.25 -14.65 13.81
N THR A 233 -0.87 -14.10 12.67
CA THR A 233 -1.75 -13.84 11.51
C THR A 233 -1.90 -15.05 10.58
N GLY A 234 -1.11 -16.11 10.77
CA GLY A 234 -1.14 -17.30 9.91
C GLY A 234 -0.41 -17.14 8.58
N LEU A 235 0.34 -16.05 8.40
CA LEU A 235 1.06 -15.71 7.15
C LEU A 235 2.48 -16.30 7.08
N GLU A 236 2.96 -16.97 8.15
CA GLU A 236 4.28 -17.62 8.16
C GLU A 236 4.54 -18.56 6.95
N PRO A 237 3.58 -19.38 6.48
CA PRO A 237 3.81 -20.22 5.31
C PRO A 237 4.07 -19.43 4.01
N LEU A 238 3.34 -18.33 3.79
CA LEU A 238 3.52 -17.45 2.63
C LEU A 238 4.87 -16.74 2.70
N TYR A 239 5.21 -16.18 3.87
CA TYR A 239 6.52 -15.59 4.11
C TYR A 239 7.67 -16.56 3.78
N ARG A 240 7.58 -17.83 4.20
CA ARG A 240 8.62 -18.83 3.91
C ARG A 240 8.69 -19.22 2.43
N LEU A 241 7.57 -19.16 1.71
CA LEU A 241 7.52 -19.43 0.27
C LEU A 241 8.22 -18.31 -0.50
N GLU A 242 7.95 -17.06 -0.11
CA GLU A 242 8.36 -15.88 -0.86
C GLU A 242 9.72 -15.32 -0.43
N TYR A 243 10.15 -15.60 0.80
CA TYR A 243 11.43 -15.22 1.37
C TYR A 243 12.21 -16.46 1.84
N PRO A 244 12.49 -17.44 0.95
CA PRO A 244 13.05 -18.73 1.33
C PRO A 244 14.46 -18.64 1.94
N ASP A 245 15.21 -17.59 1.59
CA ASP A 245 16.58 -17.35 2.06
C ASP A 245 16.65 -16.39 3.26
N ALA A 246 15.53 -15.80 3.67
CA ALA A 246 15.50 -14.88 4.80
C ALA A 246 15.66 -15.65 6.11
N LYS A 247 16.73 -15.34 6.85
CA LYS A 247 16.90 -15.82 8.21
C LYS A 247 16.04 -14.96 9.14
N PRO A 248 15.18 -15.56 9.97
CA PRO A 248 14.38 -14.82 10.95
C PRO A 248 15.23 -14.03 11.94
#